data_AF-A0A7T1HSG4-F1
#
_entry.id   AF-A0A7T1HSG4-F1
#
_cell.length_a   1.000
_cell.length_b   1.000
_cell.length_c   1.000
_cell.angle_alpha   90.00
_cell.angle_beta   90.00
_cell.angle_gamma   90.00
#
_symmetry.space_group_name_H-M   'P 1'
#
loop_
_entity.id
_entity.type
_entity.pdbx_description
1 polymer ?
#
loop_
_entity_poly.entity_id
_entity_poly.type
_entity_poly.pdbx_seq_one_letter_code
_entity_poly.pdbx_strand_id
1 'polypeptide(L)'
;MIRTTADPGLDRARQRGVGVQSASVSASGAELDGLDALKERQLLFRWVRDLDRAQFALGDTARSSRLWQEAALMGFDPERLTRLLYGGQDPHDTAALEAIDRVWRQEQRQQHGWRRPAWWPGAVRQPSAWHRSAPGAAAPTHRSGR
;
A
#
# COMPACT_ATOMS: atom_id res chain seq x y z
N MET A 1 7.46 83.49 21.21
CA MET A 1 6.01 83.68 21.47
C MET A 1 5.42 82.33 21.90
N ILE A 2 4.37 82.39 22.71
CA ILE A 2 3.92 81.41 23.73
C ILE A 2 2.79 80.48 23.22
N ARG A 3 2.61 79.32 23.90
CA ARG A 3 1.42 78.41 24.06
C ARG A 3 1.21 77.29 23.01
N THR A 4 1.23 75.99 23.40
CA THR A 4 0.12 75.17 23.99
C THR A 4 -0.91 74.84 22.89
N THR A 5 -1.33 73.61 22.57
CA THR A 5 -2.01 72.55 23.35
C THR A 5 -2.26 71.31 22.44
N ALA A 6 -2.51 70.15 23.07
CA ALA A 6 -3.29 68.99 22.61
C ALA A 6 -2.53 67.74 22.13
N ASP A 7 -2.19 66.92 23.12
CA ASP A 7 -2.37 65.45 23.07
C ASP A 7 -3.85 65.12 22.83
N PRO A 8 -4.16 64.28 21.83
CA PRO A 8 -4.86 63.03 22.15
C PRO A 8 -4.42 61.88 21.23
N GLY A 9 -4.00 60.74 21.81
CA GLY A 9 -3.76 59.58 20.96
C GLY A 9 -3.19 58.32 21.60
N LEU A 10 -3.49 58.06 22.87
CA LEU A 10 -3.34 56.74 23.48
C LEU A 10 -4.32 55.75 22.82
N ASP A 11 -3.98 55.18 21.66
CA ASP A 11 -4.48 53.86 21.25
C ASP A 11 -3.71 53.29 20.04
N ARG A 12 -2.52 52.72 20.30
CA ARG A 12 -1.92 51.76 19.35
C ARG A 12 -0.96 50.78 19.98
N ALA A 13 -1.27 50.34 21.20
CA ALA A 13 -0.49 49.33 21.92
C ALA A 13 -1.32 48.07 22.18
N ARG A 14 -1.87 47.43 21.13
CA ARG A 14 -2.36 46.05 21.24
C ARG A 14 -2.70 45.41 19.89
N GLN A 15 -1.68 45.13 19.08
CA GLN A 15 -1.80 44.15 17.99
C GLN A 15 -0.42 43.56 17.65
N ARG A 16 0.12 42.79 18.61
CA ARG A 16 1.11 41.75 18.35
C ARG A 16 0.65 40.49 19.10
N GLY A 17 -0.50 39.98 18.68
CA GLY A 17 -1.03 38.70 19.12
C GLY A 17 -0.58 37.60 18.16
N VAL A 18 0.37 36.78 18.62
CA VAL A 18 0.36 35.31 18.47
C VAL A 18 0.11 34.78 17.05
N GLY A 19 1.20 34.60 16.28
CA GLY A 19 1.18 33.91 14.98
C GLY A 19 2.23 32.80 14.83
N VAL A 20 2.72 32.19 15.94
CA VAL A 20 3.87 31.26 15.87
C VAL A 20 3.58 29.84 16.42
N GLN A 21 2.36 29.54 16.91
CA GLN A 21 2.09 28.25 17.57
C GLN A 21 1.37 27.20 16.72
N SER A 22 0.94 27.52 15.49
CA SER A 22 0.19 26.56 14.66
C SER A 22 1.07 25.65 13.78
N ALA A 23 2.33 26.02 13.54
CA ALA A 23 3.25 25.23 12.73
C ALA A 23 3.82 24.00 13.49
N SER A 24 4.02 24.11 14.80
CA SER A 24 4.64 23.07 15.62
C SER A 24 3.72 21.86 15.86
N VAL A 25 2.39 22.04 15.93
CA VAL A 25 1.45 20.92 16.09
C VAL A 25 1.31 20.10 14.80
N SER A 26 1.39 20.75 13.63
CA SER A 26 1.30 20.07 12.34
C SER A 26 2.57 19.28 12.00
N ALA A 27 3.74 19.79 12.40
CA ALA A 27 5.00 19.06 12.26
C ALA A 27 5.02 17.77 13.10
N SER A 28 4.56 17.83 14.35
CA SER A 28 4.48 16.66 15.23
C SER A 28 3.54 15.57 14.70
N GLY A 29 2.43 15.93 14.05
CA GLY A 29 1.52 14.96 13.42
C GLY A 29 2.18 14.19 12.28
N ALA A 30 2.85 14.92 11.37
CA ALA A 30 3.56 14.29 10.25
C ALA A 30 4.75 13.42 10.69
N GLU A 31 5.43 13.77 11.79
CA GLU A 31 6.48 12.95 12.39
C GLU A 31 5.94 11.65 13.00
N LEU A 32 4.78 11.70 13.66
CA LEU A 32 4.12 10.50 14.20
C LEU A 32 3.65 9.57 13.07
N ASP A 33 3.06 10.11 12.01
CA ASP A 33 2.67 9.33 10.82
C ASP A 33 3.89 8.64 10.18
N GLY A 34 5.02 9.36 10.10
CA GLY A 34 6.28 8.79 9.60
C GLY A 34 6.84 7.67 10.48
N LEU A 35 6.71 7.81 11.80
CA LEU A 35 7.12 6.79 12.76
C LEU A 35 6.27 5.52 12.65
N ASP A 36 4.96 5.67 12.51
CA ASP A 36 4.06 4.52 12.39
C ASP A 36 4.25 3.79 11.06
N ALA A 37 4.47 4.51 9.96
CA ALA A 37 4.85 3.90 8.69
C ALA A 37 6.19 3.14 8.76
N LEU A 38 7.15 3.63 9.55
CA LEU A 38 8.43 2.95 9.78
C LEU A 38 8.24 1.67 10.61
N LYS A 39 7.43 1.72 11.68
CA LYS A 39 7.12 0.53 12.49
C LYS A 39 6.39 -0.54 11.68
N GLU A 40 5.39 -0.14 10.90
CA GLU A 40 4.66 -1.03 10.00
C GLU A 40 5.63 -1.74 9.04
N ARG A 41 6.55 -0.97 8.43
CA ARG A 41 7.57 -1.53 7.53
C ARG A 41 8.48 -2.53 8.22
N GLN A 42 8.94 -2.23 9.43
CA GLN A 42 9.78 -3.18 10.18
C GLN A 42 9.04 -4.47 10.52
N LEU A 43 7.76 -4.36 10.90
CA LEU A 43 6.93 -5.52 11.19
C LEU A 43 6.71 -6.37 9.92
N LEU A 44 6.45 -5.71 8.79
CA LEU A 44 6.31 -6.35 7.48
C LEU A 44 7.58 -7.15 7.12
N PHE A 45 8.76 -6.56 7.27
CA PHE A 45 10.02 -7.25 6.96
C PHE A 45 10.29 -8.43 7.89
N ARG A 46 9.92 -8.32 9.17
CA ARG A 46 9.97 -9.47 10.07
C ARG A 46 9.04 -10.58 9.58
N TRP A 47 7.83 -10.23 9.15
CA TRP A 47 6.86 -11.19 8.63
C TRP A 47 7.35 -11.91 7.39
N VAL A 48 7.99 -11.19 6.46
CA VAL A 48 8.59 -11.78 5.25
C VAL A 48 9.64 -12.82 5.61
N ARG A 49 10.51 -12.52 6.60
CA ARG A 49 11.52 -13.47 7.07
C ARG A 49 10.91 -14.71 7.73
N ASP A 50 9.85 -14.54 8.51
CA ASP A 50 9.16 -15.67 9.16
C ASP A 50 8.47 -16.57 8.13
N LEU A 51 7.87 -15.96 7.09
CA LEU A 51 7.28 -16.67 5.95
C LEU A 51 8.34 -17.40 5.13
N ASP A 52 9.46 -16.74 4.81
CA ASP A 52 10.59 -17.33 4.10
C ASP A 52 11.12 -18.56 4.84
N ARG A 53 11.38 -18.42 6.15
CA ARG A 53 11.84 -19.53 6.98
C ARG A 53 10.84 -20.68 7.01
N ALA A 54 9.54 -20.39 7.15
CA ALA A 54 8.52 -21.42 7.17
C ALA A 54 8.43 -22.16 5.84
N GLN A 55 8.49 -21.45 4.70
CA GLN A 55 8.32 -22.03 3.37
C GLN A 55 9.56 -22.71 2.83
N PHE A 56 10.71 -22.03 2.87
CA PHE A 56 11.91 -22.48 2.18
C PHE A 56 12.88 -23.21 3.11
N ALA A 57 13.11 -22.70 4.32
CA ALA A 57 14.06 -23.34 5.23
C ALA A 57 13.47 -24.58 5.92
N LEU A 58 12.18 -24.55 6.27
CA LEU A 58 11.52 -25.61 7.04
C LEU A 58 10.53 -26.45 6.21
N GLY A 59 10.04 -25.95 5.08
CA GLY A 59 8.98 -26.63 4.31
C GLY A 59 7.66 -26.80 5.09
N ASP A 60 7.45 -26.02 6.14
CA ASP A 60 6.31 -26.13 7.06
C ASP A 60 5.09 -25.41 6.46
N THR A 61 4.31 -26.18 5.69
CA THR A 61 3.12 -25.69 5.00
C THR A 61 2.04 -25.24 5.98
N ALA A 62 1.90 -25.89 7.14
CA ALA A 62 0.90 -25.53 8.15
C ALA A 62 1.23 -24.18 8.79
N ARG A 63 2.51 -23.98 9.17
CA ARG A 63 2.99 -22.71 9.70
C ARG A 63 2.93 -21.60 8.68
N SER A 64 3.33 -21.85 7.43
CA SER A 64 3.21 -20.89 6.34
C SER A 64 1.76 -20.43 6.15
N SER A 65 0.82 -21.38 6.10
CA SER A 65 -0.61 -21.09 5.94
C SER A 65 -1.17 -20.26 7.10
N ARG A 66 -0.72 -20.53 8.33
CA ARG A 66 -1.10 -19.77 9.52
C ARG A 66 -0.55 -18.33 9.46
N LEU A 67 0.72 -18.16 9.09
CA LEU A 67 1.35 -16.84 8.97
C LEU A 67 0.67 -15.96 7.92
N TRP A 68 0.20 -16.55 6.82
CA TRP A 68 -0.59 -15.83 5.81
C TRP A 68 -1.96 -15.38 6.33
N GLN A 69 -2.63 -16.23 7.13
CA GLN A 69 -3.91 -15.86 7.76
C GLN A 69 -3.71 -14.74 8.79
N GLU A 70 -2.68 -14.84 9.63
CA GLU A 70 -2.34 -13.80 10.61
C GLU A 70 -1.96 -12.48 9.93
N ALA A 71 -1.22 -12.53 8.81
CA ALA A 71 -0.93 -11.36 7.99
C ALA A 71 -2.19 -10.66 7.49
N ALA A 72 -3.17 -11.42 7.00
CA ALA A 72 -4.45 -10.88 6.56
C ALA A 72 -5.25 -10.26 7.71
N LEU A 73 -5.22 -10.87 8.90
CA LEU A 73 -5.89 -10.34 10.10
C LEU A 73 -5.29 -9.02 10.59
N MET A 74 -3.98 -8.83 10.43
CA MET A 74 -3.31 -7.56 10.74
C MET A 74 -3.45 -6.51 9.64
N GLY A 75 -4.11 -6.85 8.52
CA GLY A 75 -4.33 -5.92 7.41
C GLY A 75 -3.11 -5.71 6.52
N PHE A 76 -2.14 -6.62 6.52
CA PHE A 76 -1.05 -6.54 5.54
C PHE A 76 -1.56 -6.79 4.13
N ASP A 77 -1.06 -6.00 3.18
CA ASP A 77 -1.35 -6.19 1.77
C ASP A 77 -0.69 -7.49 1.26
N PRO A 78 -1.47 -8.49 0.81
CA PRO A 78 -0.92 -9.76 0.36
C PRO A 78 -0.06 -9.62 -0.90
N GLU A 79 -0.33 -8.64 -1.77
CA GLU A 79 0.47 -8.37 -2.97
C GLU A 79 1.83 -7.79 -2.60
N ARG A 80 1.86 -6.88 -1.61
CA ARG A 80 3.11 -6.32 -1.06
C ARG A 80 3.97 -7.42 -0.43
N LEU A 81 3.37 -8.27 0.41
CA LEU A 81 4.06 -9.40 1.03
C LEU A 81 4.60 -10.38 -0.02
N THR A 82 3.79 -10.72 -1.02
CA THR A 82 4.19 -11.63 -2.11
C THR A 82 5.39 -11.06 -2.87
N ARG A 83 5.37 -9.76 -3.19
CA ARG A 83 6.47 -9.12 -3.90
C ARG A 83 7.77 -9.09 -3.10
N LEU A 84 7.68 -8.89 -1.79
CA LEU A 84 8.85 -8.95 -0.91
C LEU A 84 9.39 -10.36 -0.76
N LEU A 85 8.50 -11.35 -0.63
CA LEU A 85 8.89 -12.75 -0.44
C LEU A 85 9.48 -13.39 -1.71
N TYR A 86 8.91 -13.09 -2.87
CA TYR A 86 9.29 -13.71 -4.15
C TYR A 86 10.07 -12.77 -5.08
N GLY A 87 10.52 -11.61 -4.58
CA GLY A 87 11.25 -10.61 -5.37
C GLY A 87 12.68 -11.02 -5.78
N GLY A 88 13.12 -12.23 -5.42
CA GLY A 88 14.42 -12.79 -5.80
C GLY A 88 15.61 -12.20 -5.03
N GLN A 89 15.36 -11.44 -3.96
CA GLN A 89 16.39 -10.89 -3.08
C GLN A 89 16.44 -11.68 -1.76
N ASP A 90 17.58 -11.62 -1.06
CA ASP A 90 17.71 -12.21 0.27
C ASP A 90 16.80 -11.48 1.27
N PRO A 91 15.83 -12.16 1.91
CA PRO A 91 14.96 -11.55 2.91
C PRO A 91 15.68 -11.13 4.20
N HIS A 92 16.92 -11.57 4.41
CA HIS A 92 17.75 -11.08 5.52
C HIS A 92 18.47 -9.77 5.21
N ASP A 93 18.61 -9.39 3.92
CA ASP A 93 19.12 -8.07 3.54
C ASP A 93 18.02 -7.01 3.63
N THR A 94 18.11 -6.21 4.70
CA THR A 94 17.17 -5.11 4.94
C THR A 94 17.20 -4.06 3.83
N ALA A 95 18.37 -3.77 3.25
CA ALA A 95 18.49 -2.76 2.19
C ALA A 95 17.80 -3.23 0.91
N ALA A 96 17.91 -4.52 0.59
CA ALA A 96 17.22 -5.12 -0.54
C ALA A 96 15.69 -5.10 -0.37
N LEU A 97 15.19 -5.46 0.83
CA LEU A 97 13.76 -5.37 1.14
C LEU A 97 13.24 -3.92 1.05
N GLU A 98 14.01 -2.95 1.54
CA GLU A 98 13.65 -1.53 1.43
C GLU A 98 13.59 -1.04 -0.01
N ALA A 99 14.49 -1.51 -0.88
CA ALA A 99 14.49 -1.17 -2.29
C ALA A 99 13.22 -1.67 -2.99
N ILE A 100 12.86 -2.94 -2.78
CA ILE A 100 11.62 -3.54 -3.34
C ILE A 100 10.39 -2.80 -2.82
N ASP A 101 10.31 -2.58 -1.50
CA ASP A 101 9.19 -1.93 -0.85
C ASP A 101 9.01 -0.47 -1.31
N ARG A 102 10.10 0.24 -1.60
CA ARG A 102 10.08 1.59 -2.16
C ARG A 102 9.48 1.61 -3.55
N VAL A 103 9.91 0.71 -4.43
CA VAL A 103 9.38 0.59 -5.80
C VAL A 103 7.89 0.28 -5.75
N TRP A 104 7.48 -0.70 -4.94
CA TRP A 104 6.07 -1.05 -4.77
C TRP A 104 5.22 0.16 -4.32
N ARG A 105 5.66 0.91 -3.32
CA ARG A 105 4.94 2.12 -2.88
C ARG A 105 4.88 3.22 -3.94
N GLN A 106 5.91 3.34 -4.78
CA GLN A 106 5.92 4.31 -5.88
C GLN A 106 4.94 3.90 -6.98
N GLU A 107 4.86 2.61 -7.29
CA GLU A 107 3.88 2.07 -8.23
C GLU A 107 2.46 2.20 -7.69
N GLN A 108 2.23 1.88 -6.42
CA GLN A 108 0.90 2.01 -5.81
C GLN A 108 0.40 3.45 -5.85
N ARG A 109 1.26 4.43 -5.55
CA ARG A 109 0.95 5.86 -5.70
C ARG A 109 0.49 6.24 -7.11
N GLN A 110 1.00 5.56 -8.13
CA GLN A 110 0.57 5.76 -9.53
C GLN A 110 -0.70 4.98 -9.87
N GLN A 111 -0.96 3.86 -9.19
CA GLN A 111 -2.09 2.97 -9.44
C GLN A 111 -3.37 3.32 -8.67
N HIS A 112 -3.28 4.15 -7.63
CA HIS A 112 -4.43 4.60 -6.80
C HIS A 112 -5.52 5.39 -7.55
N GLY A 113 -5.51 5.43 -8.88
CA GLY A 113 -6.66 5.84 -9.69
C GLY A 113 -7.79 4.80 -9.74
N TRP A 114 -7.52 3.51 -10.00
CA TRP A 114 -8.60 2.65 -10.58
C TRP A 114 -8.47 1.12 -10.42
N ARG A 115 -7.97 0.55 -9.31
CA ARG A 115 -8.04 -0.92 -9.14
C ARG A 115 -8.54 -1.37 -7.77
N ARG A 116 -9.80 -1.83 -7.75
CA ARG A 116 -10.35 -2.68 -6.67
C ARG A 116 -9.92 -4.13 -6.95
N PRO A 117 -9.26 -4.82 -6.00
CA PRO A 117 -8.88 -6.21 -6.21
C PRO A 117 -10.10 -7.15 -6.18
N ALA A 118 -10.00 -8.27 -6.88
CA ALA A 118 -11.11 -9.19 -7.15
C ALA A 118 -11.65 -9.95 -5.92
N TRP A 119 -11.00 -9.83 -4.76
CA TRP A 119 -11.39 -10.47 -3.50
C TRP A 119 -12.19 -9.54 -2.55
N TRP A 120 -12.46 -8.29 -2.95
CA TRP A 120 -13.27 -7.34 -2.18
C TRP A 120 -14.78 -7.66 -2.31
N PRO A 121 -15.62 -7.49 -1.27
CA PRO A 121 -17.05 -7.78 -1.36
C PRO A 121 -17.70 -6.87 -2.40
N GLY A 122 -18.36 -7.46 -3.40
CA GLY A 122 -18.97 -6.74 -4.52
C GLY A 122 -18.11 -6.63 -5.79
N ALA A 123 -16.93 -7.26 -5.84
CA ALA A 123 -16.22 -7.48 -7.09
C ALA A 123 -17.03 -8.43 -7.98
N VAL A 124 -17.80 -7.87 -8.92
CA VAL A 124 -18.48 -8.65 -9.96
C VAL A 124 -17.38 -9.34 -10.77
N ARG A 125 -17.25 -10.65 -10.57
CA ARG A 125 -16.44 -11.54 -11.40
C ARG A 125 -16.94 -11.39 -12.82
N GLN A 126 -16.29 -10.55 -13.64
CA GLN A 126 -16.59 -10.53 -15.06
C GLN A 126 -16.31 -11.94 -15.59
N PRO A 127 -17.32 -12.63 -16.14
CA PRO A 127 -17.08 -13.90 -16.79
C PRO A 127 -16.20 -13.61 -18.01
N SER A 128 -15.01 -14.18 -17.98
CA SER A 128 -14.09 -14.16 -19.09
C SER A 128 -14.74 -14.87 -20.28
N ALA A 129 -15.12 -14.08 -21.28
CA ALA A 129 -15.66 -14.56 -22.54
C ALA A 129 -14.56 -15.24 -23.37
N TRP A 130 -14.13 -16.43 -22.95
CA TRP A 130 -13.38 -17.36 -23.78
C TRP A 130 -14.32 -18.47 -24.24
N HIS A 131 -15.24 -18.13 -25.14
CA HIS A 131 -15.83 -19.14 -26.01
C HIS A 131 -14.77 -19.52 -27.06
N ARG A 132 -13.86 -20.40 -26.66
CA ARG A 132 -13.13 -21.27 -27.58
C ARG A 132 -14.12 -22.36 -28.01
N SER A 133 -14.95 -22.05 -29.00
CA SER A 133 -15.70 -23.07 -29.71
C SER A 133 -14.71 -23.90 -30.52
N ALA A 134 -14.53 -25.16 -30.11
CA ALA A 134 -13.76 -26.16 -30.81
C ALA A 134 -14.29 -26.40 -32.23
N PRO A 135 -13.45 -26.84 -33.19
CA PRO A 135 -13.86 -27.10 -34.57
C PRO A 135 -14.88 -28.23 -34.63
N GLY A 136 -15.99 -27.99 -35.34
CA GLY A 136 -17.03 -28.98 -35.58
C GLY A 136 -16.50 -30.14 -36.42
N ALA A 137 -16.50 -31.34 -35.84
CA ALA A 137 -16.34 -32.59 -36.56
C ALA A 137 -17.53 -32.79 -37.51
N ALA A 138 -17.30 -32.68 -38.81
CA ALA A 138 -18.26 -33.10 -39.82
C ALA A 138 -17.89 -34.52 -40.29
N ALA A 139 -18.77 -35.47 -39.99
CA ALA A 139 -18.72 -36.87 -40.37
C ALA A 139 -19.09 -37.09 -41.87
N PRO A 140 -18.88 -38.30 -42.42
CA PRO A 140 -18.78 -38.53 -43.86
C PRO A 140 -20.14 -38.64 -44.55
N THR A 141 -20.24 -38.14 -45.79
CA THR A 141 -21.39 -38.39 -46.68
C THR A 141 -21.01 -39.37 -47.78
N HIS A 142 -21.49 -40.60 -47.63
CA HIS A 142 -21.70 -41.51 -48.75
C HIS A 142 -22.97 -41.05 -49.49
N ARG A 143 -23.01 -41.12 -50.84
CA ARG A 143 -24.16 -41.58 -51.67
C ARG A 143 -24.22 -40.94 -53.08
N SER A 144 -23.75 -41.73 -54.04
CA SER A 144 -24.27 -42.03 -55.40
C SER A 144 -24.80 -40.93 -56.33
N GLY A 145 -24.19 -40.86 -57.51
CA GLY A 145 -24.84 -41.34 -58.74
C GLY A 145 -25.25 -40.28 -59.77
N ARG A 146 -24.50 -40.21 -60.89
CA ARG A 146 -25.06 -40.40 -62.24
C ARG A 146 -23.95 -40.71 -63.24
#